data_AF-A0A5N0TCZ7-F1
#
_entry.id   AF-A0A5N0TCZ7-F1
#
_cell.length_a   1.000
_cell.length_b   1.000
_cell.length_c   1.000
_cell.angle_alpha   90.00
_cell.angle_beta   90.00
_cell.angle_gamma   90.00
#
_symmetry.space_group_name_H-M   'P 1'
#
loop_
_entity.id
_entity.type
_entity.pdbx_description
1 polymer ?
#
loop_
_entity_poly.entity_id
_entity_poly.type
_entity_poly.pdbx_seq_one_letter_code
_entity_poly.pdbx_strand_id
1 'polypeptide(L)' 'MEELFVILLLTVCFPLWIIFHYLTKWKMAKGMSPEDEKMLSDVWESANRMEDRIRTLERILDIEAPTWRQRHD' A
#
# COMPACT_ATOMS: atom_id res chain seq x y z
N MET A 1 -16.00 42.67 24.13
CA MET A 1 -15.25 41.47 24.57
C MET A 1 -15.48 40.31 23.60
N GLU A 2 -16.73 40.00 23.27
CA GLU A 2 -17.07 38.95 22.29
C GLU A 2 -16.49 39.20 20.90
N GLU A 3 -16.56 40.43 20.38
CA GLU A 3 -16.00 40.79 19.06
C GLU A 3 -14.49 40.51 18.94
N LEU A 4 -13.72 40.79 19.99
CA LEU A 4 -12.27 40.54 20.00
C LEU A 4 -11.96 39.04 19.97
N PHE A 5 -12.81 38.22 20.60
CA PHE A 5 -12.66 36.76 20.59
C PHE A 5 -12.93 36.20 19.19
N VAL A 6 -13.98 36.68 18.51
CA VAL A 6 -14.30 36.29 17.13
C VAL A 6 -13.18 36.68 16.17
N ILE A 7 -12.66 37.91 16.30
CA ILE A 7 -11.55 38.40 15.46
C ILE A 7 -10.28 37.56 15.70
N LEU A 8 -9.94 37.25 16.95
CA LEU A 8 -8.78 36.42 17.27
C LEU A 8 -8.91 35.01 16.66
N LEU A 9 -10.08 34.39 16.78
CA LEU A 9 -10.35 33.06 16.24
C LEU A 9 -10.23 33.04 14.71
N LEU A 10 -10.83 34.02 14.03
CA LEU A 10 -10.77 34.11 12.57
C LEU A 10 -9.37 34.43 12.04
N THR A 11 -8.57 35.18 12.79
CA THR A 11 -7.23 35.61 12.33
C THR A 11 -6.14 34.61 12.72
N VAL A 12 -6.34 33.82 13.79
CA VAL A 12 -5.33 32.88 14.30
C VAL A 12 -5.75 31.43 14.10
N CYS A 13 -6.91 31.03 14.61
CA CYS A 13 -7.32 29.62 14.55
C CYS A 13 -7.63 29.18 13.12
N PHE A 14 -8.29 30.03 12.32
CA PHE A 14 -8.68 29.67 10.96
C PHE A 14 -7.46 29.49 10.03
N PRO A 15 -6.46 30.39 10.00
CA PRO A 15 -5.25 30.18 9.20
C PRO A 15 -4.40 29.02 9.71
N LEU A 16 -4.27 28.83 11.02
CA LEU A 16 -3.55 27.67 11.58
C LEU A 16 -4.20 26.34 11.17
N TRP A 17 -5.54 26.27 11.19
CA TRP A 17 -6.27 25.08 10.77
C TRP A 17 -6.09 24.80 9.27
N ILE A 18 -6.16 25.83 8.43
CA ILE A 18 -5.89 25.73 6.99
C ILE A 18 -4.47 25.17 6.76
N ILE A 19 -3.45 25.74 7.41
CA ILE A 19 -2.07 25.28 7.28
C ILE A 19 -1.97 23.80 7.69
N PHE A 20 -2.52 23.43 8.84
CA PHE A 20 -2.51 22.03 9.30
C PHE A 20 -3.25 21.09 8.33
N HIS A 21 -4.37 21.52 7.77
CA HIS A 21 -5.16 20.77 6.81
C HIS A 21 -4.33 20.45 5.55
N TYR A 22 -3.70 21.47 4.97
CA TYR A 22 -2.90 21.31 3.75
C TYR A 22 -1.58 20.58 4.00
N LEU A 23 -0.97 20.71 5.17
CA LEU A 23 0.19 19.91 5.57
C LEU A 23 -0.17 18.42 5.67
N THR A 24 -1.29 18.09 6.30
CA THR A 24 -1.79 16.71 6.41
C THR A 24 -2.13 16.14 5.04
N LYS A 25 -2.86 16.92 4.22
CA LYS A 25 -3.16 16.55 2.83
C LYS A 25 -1.91 16.36 2.00
N TRP A 26 -0.89 17.21 2.14
CA TRP A 26 0.37 17.07 1.43
C TRP A 26 1.14 15.83 1.87
N LYS A 27 1.16 15.51 3.17
CA LYS A 27 1.78 14.28 3.68
C LYS A 27 1.06 13.02 3.18
N MET A 28 -0.26 13.07 3.05
CA MET A 28 -1.07 11.98 2.47
C MET A 28 -1.03 11.93 0.94
N ALA A 29 -0.77 13.07 0.28
CA ALA A 29 -0.72 13.19 -1.19
C ALA A 29 0.69 12.98 -1.75
N LYS A 30 1.73 13.01 -0.91
CA LYS A 30 2.98 12.29 -1.22
C LYS A 30 2.55 10.84 -1.41
N GLY A 31 2.53 10.39 -2.67
CA GLY A 31 2.03 9.08 -3.07
C GLY A 31 2.86 7.93 -2.50
N MET A 32 3.09 6.87 -3.28
CA MET A 32 3.97 5.80 -2.82
C MET A 32 5.34 6.37 -2.47
N SER A 33 5.74 6.20 -1.21
CA SER A 33 7.11 6.50 -0.80
C SER A 33 8.06 5.61 -1.62
N PRO A 34 9.30 6.03 -1.90
CA PRO A 34 10.33 5.13 -2.44
C PRO A 34 10.48 3.84 -1.62
N GLU A 35 10.17 3.90 -0.33
CA GLU A 35 10.12 2.73 0.55
C GLU A 35 8.94 1.79 0.24
N ASP A 36 7.75 2.35 -0.04
CA ASP A 36 6.56 1.58 -0.42
C ASP A 36 6.76 0.89 -1.77
N GLU A 37 7.38 1.59 -2.74
CA GLU A 37 7.76 1.03 -4.04
C GLU A 37 8.72 -0.15 -3.90
N LYS A 38 9.73 -0.01 -3.04
CA LYS A 38 10.68 -1.08 -2.77
C LYS A 38 10.00 -2.29 -2.12
N MET A 39 9.17 -2.06 -1.10
CA MET A 39 8.45 -3.14 -0.43
C MET A 39 7.56 -3.92 -1.41
N LEU A 40 6.86 -3.21 -2.30
CA LEU A 40 6.03 -3.85 -3.32
C LEU A 40 6.85 -4.62 -4.35
N SER A 41 8.01 -4.09 -4.76
CA SER A 41 8.95 -4.80 -5.63
C SER A 41 9.42 -6.11 -4.99
N ASP A 42 9.78 -6.09 -3.71
CA ASP A 42 10.27 -7.26 -2.99
C ASP A 42 9.17 -8.34 -2.87
N VAL A 43 7.93 -7.94 -2.59
CA VAL A 43 6.78 -8.86 -2.54
C VAL A 43 6.50 -9.45 -3.93
N TRP A 44 6.55 -8.62 -4.97
CA TRP A 44 6.34 -9.06 -6.35
C TRP A 44 7.41 -10.06 -6.79
N GLU A 45 8.68 -9.79 -6.50
CA GLU A 45 9.78 -10.70 -6.83
C GLU A 45 9.64 -12.04 -6.08
N SER A 46 9.26 -11.99 -4.80
CA SER A 46 9.00 -13.19 -4.01
C SER A 46 7.85 -14.03 -4.57
N ALA A 47 6.75 -13.39 -4.98
CA ALA A 47 5.61 -14.05 -5.59
C ALA A 47 6.00 -14.72 -6.92
N ASN A 48 6.76 -14.03 -7.78
CA ASN A 48 7.22 -14.58 -9.05
C ASN A 48 8.15 -15.80 -8.83
N ARG A 49 9.06 -15.72 -7.85
CA ARG A 49 9.92 -16.85 -7.48
C ARG A 49 9.11 -18.05 -6.97
N MET A 50 8.04 -17.80 -6.22
CA MET A 50 7.15 -18.86 -5.74
C MET A 50 6.39 -19.51 -6.89
N GLU A 51 5.91 -18.73 -7.86
CA GLU A 51 5.25 -19.26 -9.06
C GLU A 51 6.16 -20.19 -9.85
N ASP A 52 7.41 -19.80 -10.09
CA ASP A 52 8.37 -20.64 -10.82
C ASP A 52 8.67 -21.97 -10.10
N ARG A 53 8.69 -21.93 -8.76
CA ARG A 53 8.82 -23.14 -7.94
C ARG A 53 7.59 -24.03 -8.06
N ILE A 54 6.38 -23.45 -8.02
CA ILE A 54 5.13 -24.18 -8.21
C ILE A 54 5.12 -24.85 -9.57
N ARG A 55 5.44 -24.13 -10.65
CA ARG A 55 5.54 -24.70 -12.01
C ARG A 55 6.54 -25.86 -12.09
N THR A 56 7.65 -25.74 -11.36
CA THR A 56 8.64 -26.82 -11.28
C THR A 56 8.07 -28.04 -10.54
N LEU A 57 7.38 -27.82 -9.42
CA LEU A 57 6.71 -28.89 -8.67
C LEU A 57 5.60 -29.55 -9.49
N GLU A 58 4.80 -28.77 -10.21
CA GLU A 58 3.77 -29.28 -11.13
C GLU A 58 4.38 -30.15 -12.23
N ARG A 59 5.52 -29.74 -12.80
CA ARG A 59 6.25 -30.55 -13.78
C ARG A 59 6.74 -31.88 -13.19
N ILE A 60 7.28 -31.85 -11.97
CA ILE A 60 7.73 -33.06 -11.29
C ILE A 60 6.53 -33.98 -11.03
N LEU A 61 5.44 -33.41 -10.53
CA LEU A 61 4.23 -34.14 -10.20
C LEU A 61 3.54 -34.73 -11.43
N ASP A 62 3.62 -34.07 -12.58
CA ASP A 62 3.19 -34.59 -13.88
C ASP A 62 3.96 -35.83 -14.32
N ILE A 63 5.24 -35.94 -13.93
CA ILE A 63 6.10 -37.11 -14.23
C ILE A 63 5.85 -38.22 -13.21
N GLU A 64 5.83 -37.89 -11.92
CA GLU A 64 5.78 -38.88 -10.83
C GLU A 64 4.38 -39.43 -10.58
N ALA A 65 3.33 -38.63 -10.78
CA ALA A 65 1.96 -39.02 -10.49
C ALA A 65 0.98 -38.53 -11.59
N PRO A 66 1.01 -39.05 -12.82
CA PRO A 66 0.32 -38.48 -13.99
C PRO A 66 -1.20 -38.24 -13.84
N THR A 67 -1.85 -38.92 -12.89
CA THR A 67 -3.30 -38.79 -12.61
C THR A 67 -3.62 -37.84 -11.44
N TRP A 68 -2.62 -37.15 -10.86
CA TRP A 68 -2.79 -36.30 -9.69
C TRP A 68 -3.84 -35.19 -9.89
N ARG A 69 -3.92 -34.63 -11.09
CA ARG A 69 -4.89 -33.58 -11.45
C ARG A 69 -6.34 -34.08 -11.41
N GLN A 70 -6.58 -35.37 -11.63
CA GLN A 70 -7.93 -35.98 -11.65
C GLN A 70 -8.46 -36.28 -10.24
N ARG A 71 -7.62 -36.16 -9.20
CA ARG A 71 -8.00 -36.47 -7.82
C ARG A 71 -8.70 -35.30 -7.12
N HIS A 72 -8.89 -34.17 -7.80
CA HIS A 72 -9.46 -32.93 -7.26
C HIS A 72 -10.86 -32.57 -7.79
N ASP A 73 -11.46 -33.40 -8.64
CA ASP A 73 -12.90 -33.37 -8.97
C ASP A 73 -13.70 -34.21 -7.95
#